data_AF-A0A9C8IAL6-F1
#
_entry.id   AF-A0A9C8IAL6-F1
#
_cell.length_a   1.000
_cell.length_b   1.000
_cell.length_c   1.000
_cell.angle_alpha   90.00
_cell.angle_beta   90.00
_cell.angle_gamma   90.00
#
_symmetry.space_group_name_H-M   'P 1'
#
loop_
_entity.id
_entity.type
_entity.pdbx_description
1 polymer ?
#
loop_
_entity_poly.entity_id
_entity_poly.type
_entity_poly.pdbx_seq_one_letter_code
_entity_poly.pdbx_strand_id
1 'polypeptide(L)'
;CEIKEFDDKIEGGIKFKNGIELYWGQVTINTYLQGYTEYNERNDDVVNRVYYDQNLNKRYKTQSTWLELNANNGVFECTHTVEHLIRRALPFVIPCDPYDIGGHTQEIKKNDTVRLWIYDTIKGGIGISYRLKNVLGDVLETGCKIASSCRKCKNGCPLCIQIKRCLLGNEKLDKKGGLTLAKQIIDASKGKIKHLNIEKYKWE
;
A
#
# COMPACT_ATOMS: atom_id res chain seq x y z
N CYS A 1 -5.68 -4.15 -18.54
CA CYS A 1 -6.82 -3.50 -17.86
C CYS A 1 -7.24 -4.36 -16.65
N GLU A 2 -6.64 -4.14 -15.47
CA GLU A 2 -6.99 -4.86 -14.23
C GLU A 2 -7.61 -3.88 -13.23
N ILE A 3 -8.83 -4.17 -12.76
CA ILE A 3 -9.54 -3.37 -11.74
C ILE A 3 -9.67 -4.22 -10.48
N LYS A 4 -9.44 -3.61 -9.31
CA LYS A 4 -9.68 -4.23 -8.01
C LYS A 4 -10.78 -3.53 -7.24
N GLU A 5 -11.65 -4.32 -6.65
CA GLU A 5 -12.65 -3.88 -5.68
C GLU A 5 -12.43 -4.61 -4.35
N PHE A 6 -12.66 -3.88 -3.27
CA PHE A 6 -12.44 -4.34 -1.89
C PHE A 6 -13.76 -4.26 -1.13
N ASP A 7 -14.14 -5.38 -0.52
CA ASP A 7 -15.24 -5.47 0.44
C ASP A 7 -14.67 -5.79 1.81
N ASP A 8 -14.71 -4.79 2.70
CA ASP A 8 -14.00 -4.75 3.97
C ASP A 8 -14.89 -5.23 5.13
N LYS A 9 -14.42 -6.24 5.87
CA LYS A 9 -14.99 -6.65 7.15
C LYS A 9 -14.04 -6.21 8.28
N ILE A 10 -14.37 -5.08 8.91
CA ILE A 10 -13.61 -4.51 10.01
C ILE A 10 -13.67 -5.45 11.23
N GLU A 11 -12.50 -5.81 11.75
CA GLU A 11 -12.35 -6.52 13.03
C GLU A 11 -11.88 -5.59 14.14
N GLY A 12 -11.19 -4.50 13.79
CA GLY A 12 -10.86 -3.43 14.72
C GLY A 12 -10.25 -2.22 14.02
N GLY A 13 -10.08 -1.15 14.79
CA GLY A 13 -9.49 0.08 14.30
C GLY A 13 -9.01 1.00 15.42
N ILE A 14 -8.14 1.94 15.05
CA ILE A 14 -7.60 2.98 15.92
C ILE A 14 -7.71 4.31 15.17
N LYS A 15 -8.37 5.29 15.78
CA LYS A 15 -8.33 6.67 15.30
C LYS A 15 -7.06 7.34 15.79
N PHE A 16 -6.23 7.84 14.87
CA PHE A 16 -5.09 8.69 15.19
C PHE A 16 -5.51 10.16 15.23
N LYS A 17 -4.55 11.06 15.46
CA LYS A 17 -4.79 12.51 15.36
C LYS A 17 -5.00 12.93 13.90
N ASN A 18 -5.54 14.13 13.71
CA ASN A 18 -5.64 14.80 12.40
C ASN A 18 -6.49 14.07 11.35
N GLY A 19 -7.44 13.21 11.74
CA GLY A 19 -8.32 12.51 10.79
C GLY A 19 -7.66 11.39 10.02
N ILE A 20 -6.62 10.78 10.61
CA ILE A 20 -5.99 9.55 10.13
C ILE A 20 -6.56 8.39 10.93
N GLU A 21 -7.05 7.35 10.25
CA GLU A 21 -7.63 6.18 10.90
C GLU A 21 -6.98 4.90 10.37
N LEU A 22 -6.65 3.98 11.27
CA LEU A 22 -6.07 2.68 10.96
C LEU A 22 -7.11 1.59 11.25
N TYR A 23 -7.31 0.68 10.31
CA TYR A 23 -8.24 -0.43 10.43
C TYR A 23 -7.55 -1.75 10.07
N TRP A 24 -8.10 -2.85 10.59
CA TRP A 24 -7.68 -4.19 10.21
C TRP A 24 -8.87 -5.15 10.21
N GLY A 25 -8.73 -6.22 9.45
CA GLY A 25 -9.71 -7.29 9.38
C GLY A 25 -9.57 -8.14 8.13
N GLN A 26 -10.70 -8.69 7.68
CA GLN A 26 -10.78 -9.48 6.46
C GLN A 26 -11.21 -8.59 5.30
N VAL A 27 -10.63 -8.80 4.12
CA VAL A 27 -11.06 -8.15 2.88
C VAL A 27 -11.36 -9.20 1.83
N THR A 28 -12.46 -8.99 1.10
CA THR A 28 -12.73 -9.77 -0.11
C THR A 28 -12.26 -8.95 -1.31
N ILE A 29 -11.26 -9.47 -2.01
CA ILE A 29 -10.67 -8.80 -3.17
C ILE A 29 -11.30 -9.42 -4.42
N ASN A 30 -11.98 -8.58 -5.20
CA ASN A 30 -12.46 -8.92 -6.52
C ASN A 30 -11.54 -8.28 -7.55
N THR A 31 -10.95 -9.07 -8.43
CA THR A 31 -10.11 -8.60 -9.53
C THR A 31 -10.81 -8.90 -10.84
N TYR A 32 -11.04 -7.85 -11.64
CA TYR A 32 -11.64 -7.95 -12.96
C TYR A 32 -10.56 -7.68 -14.00
N LEU A 33 -10.27 -8.67 -14.83
CA LEU A 33 -9.45 -8.50 -16.01
C LEU A 33 -10.37 -8.23 -17.19
N GLN A 34 -10.33 -7.00 -17.70
CA GLN A 34 -11.25 -6.52 -18.74
C GLN A 34 -10.69 -6.69 -20.16
N GLY A 35 -9.40 -6.99 -20.29
CA GLY A 35 -8.72 -7.05 -21.57
C GLY A 35 -7.25 -6.63 -21.50
N TYR A 36 -6.66 -6.38 -22.66
CA TYR A 36 -5.25 -6.06 -22.85
C TYR A 36 -5.03 -4.92 -23.86
N THR A 37 -3.86 -4.30 -23.79
CA THR A 37 -3.43 -3.24 -24.72
C THR A 37 -2.30 -3.79 -25.58
N GLU A 38 -2.41 -3.61 -26.89
CA GLU A 38 -1.36 -3.95 -27.85
C GLU A 38 -0.49 -2.71 -28.09
N TYR A 39 0.82 -2.90 -28.00
CA TYR A 39 1.82 -1.86 -28.20
C TYR A 39 2.71 -2.22 -29.39
N ASN A 40 3.16 -1.21 -30.13
CA ASN A 40 4.15 -1.39 -31.17
C ASN A 40 5.53 -1.53 -30.51
N GLU A 41 6.16 -2.69 -30.70
CA GLU A 41 7.44 -3.02 -30.05
C GLU A 41 8.59 -2.06 -30.36
N ARG A 42 8.51 -1.27 -31.44
CA ARG A 42 9.59 -0.37 -31.86
C ARG A 42 9.53 1.01 -31.23
N ASN A 43 8.33 1.49 -30.89
CA ASN A 43 8.13 2.87 -30.44
C ASN A 43 7.16 3.01 -29.26
N ASP A 44 6.68 1.89 -28.69
CA ASP A 44 5.74 1.82 -27.57
C ASP A 44 4.39 2.51 -27.82
N ASP A 45 4.06 2.84 -29.09
CA ASP A 45 2.76 3.41 -29.43
C ASP A 45 1.66 2.38 -29.21
N VAL A 46 0.51 2.84 -28.71
CA VAL A 46 -0.68 2.00 -28.56
C VAL A 46 -1.23 1.68 -29.94
N VAL A 47 -1.20 0.40 -30.31
CA VAL A 47 -1.76 -0.12 -31.57
C VAL A 47 -3.25 -0.36 -31.42
N ASN A 48 -3.65 -1.00 -30.31
CA ASN A 48 -5.03 -1.38 -30.08
C ASN A 48 -5.33 -1.57 -28.58
N ARG A 49 -6.60 -1.52 -28.22
CA ARG A 49 -7.09 -1.93 -26.90
C ARG A 49 -8.18 -2.97 -27.11
N VAL A 50 -7.90 -4.20 -26.70
CA VAL A 50 -8.81 -5.33 -26.83
C VAL A 50 -9.49 -5.55 -25.49
N TYR A 51 -10.82 -5.60 -25.51
CA TYR A 51 -11.65 -5.90 -24.35
C TYR A 51 -12.23 -7.30 -24.48
N TYR A 52 -12.34 -8.02 -23.38
CA TYR A 52 -13.00 -9.33 -23.36
C TYR A 52 -14.52 -9.16 -23.34
N ASP A 53 -15.23 -10.06 -24.03
CA ASP A 53 -16.70 -10.09 -24.02
C ASP A 53 -17.27 -10.33 -22.62
N GLN A 54 -16.54 -11.08 -21.79
CA GLN A 54 -16.84 -11.28 -20.38
C GLN A 54 -15.57 -11.04 -19.55
N ASN A 55 -15.71 -10.28 -18.46
CA ASN A 55 -14.61 -10.04 -17.54
C ASN A 55 -14.20 -11.35 -16.86
N LEU A 56 -12.90 -11.65 -16.88
CA LEU A 56 -12.37 -12.71 -16.04
C LEU A 56 -12.29 -12.20 -14.60
N ASN A 57 -12.99 -12.87 -13.68
CA ASN A 57 -13.09 -12.47 -12.29
C ASN A 57 -12.31 -13.44 -11.38
N LYS A 58 -11.35 -12.89 -10.62
CA LYS A 58 -10.71 -13.61 -9.52
C LYS A 58 -11.17 -13.02 -8.20
N ARG A 59 -11.80 -13.85 -7.36
CA ARG A 59 -12.27 -13.47 -6.03
C ARG A 59 -11.59 -14.32 -4.96
N TYR A 60 -11.03 -13.66 -3.94
CA TYR A 60 -10.55 -14.36 -2.75
C TYR A 60 -10.66 -13.47 -1.51
N LYS A 61 -10.73 -14.13 -0.36
CA LYS A 61 -10.74 -13.48 0.96
C LYS A 61 -9.34 -13.57 1.55
N THR A 62 -8.90 -12.52 2.22
CA THR A 62 -7.58 -12.46 2.86
C THR A 62 -7.60 -11.46 4.02
N GLN A 63 -6.54 -11.44 4.81
CA GLN A 63 -6.32 -10.44 5.85
C GLN A 63 -5.77 -9.14 5.26
N SER A 64 -6.10 -8.02 5.89
CA SER A 64 -5.62 -6.70 5.51
C SER A 64 -5.53 -5.76 6.72
N THR A 65 -4.63 -4.80 6.60
CA THR A 65 -4.57 -3.57 7.39
C THR A 65 -4.61 -2.40 6.42
N TRP A 66 -5.46 -1.40 6.69
CA TRP A 66 -5.61 -0.24 5.82
C TRP A 66 -5.66 1.06 6.60
N LEU A 67 -5.20 2.14 5.96
CA LEU A 67 -5.33 3.50 6.45
C LEU A 67 -6.41 4.23 5.66
N GLU A 68 -7.21 5.00 6.38
CA GLU A 68 -8.14 5.97 5.81
C GLU A 68 -7.69 7.38 6.19
N LEU A 69 -7.51 8.22 5.19
CA LEU A 69 -7.06 9.60 5.30
C LEU A 69 -8.18 10.50 4.82
N ASN A 70 -8.65 11.40 5.68
CA ASN A 70 -9.65 12.40 5.29
C ASN A 70 -9.08 13.42 4.28
N ALA A 71 -9.96 14.23 3.69
CA ALA A 71 -9.61 15.26 2.70
C ALA A 71 -8.45 16.19 3.10
N ASN A 72 -8.23 16.45 4.39
CA ASN A 72 -7.15 17.32 4.86
C ASN A 72 -5.75 16.74 4.60
N ASN A 73 -5.62 15.42 4.62
CA ASN A 73 -4.33 14.72 4.48
C ASN A 73 -4.30 13.75 3.28
N GLY A 74 -5.48 13.33 2.81
CA GLY A 74 -5.71 12.35 1.76
C GLY A 74 -5.45 12.93 0.38
N VAL A 75 -4.18 13.19 0.06
CA VAL A 75 -3.75 13.43 -1.31
C VAL A 75 -3.39 12.09 -1.92
N PHE A 76 -3.99 11.74 -3.07
CA PHE A 76 -3.85 10.43 -3.68
C PHE A 76 -2.38 10.06 -3.95
N GLU A 77 -1.62 10.94 -4.59
CA GLU A 77 -0.22 10.72 -4.95
C GLU A 77 0.68 10.48 -3.73
N CYS A 78 0.42 11.23 -2.65
CA CYS A 78 1.15 11.10 -1.40
C CYS A 78 0.80 9.76 -0.73
N THR A 79 -0.48 9.40 -0.72
CA THR A 79 -1.00 8.18 -0.10
C THR A 79 -0.51 6.94 -0.82
N HIS A 80 -0.50 6.98 -2.15
CA HIS A 80 0.04 5.92 -3.00
C HIS A 80 1.56 5.75 -2.78
N THR A 81 2.30 6.85 -2.62
CA THR A 81 3.70 6.76 -2.18
C THR A 81 3.82 6.11 -0.79
N VAL A 82 2.95 6.40 0.17
CA VAL A 82 2.96 5.76 1.49
C VAL A 82 2.71 4.24 1.39
N GLU A 83 1.77 3.80 0.54
CA GLU A 83 1.58 2.37 0.25
C GLU A 83 2.90 1.73 -0.22
N HIS A 84 3.60 2.38 -1.16
CA HIS A 84 4.88 1.91 -1.66
C HIS A 84 5.97 1.88 -0.60
N LEU A 85 6.05 2.90 0.27
CA LEU A 85 6.98 2.91 1.40
C LEU A 85 6.73 1.73 2.33
N ILE A 86 5.45 1.45 2.65
CA ILE A 86 5.08 0.32 3.51
C ILE A 86 5.50 -0.99 2.86
N ARG A 87 5.07 -1.27 1.62
CA ARG A 87 5.36 -2.55 0.95
C ARG A 87 6.85 -2.81 0.79
N ARG A 88 7.63 -1.75 0.58
CA ARG A 88 9.09 -1.86 0.43
C ARG A 88 9.79 -2.08 1.77
N ALA A 89 9.33 -1.44 2.84
CA ALA A 89 9.96 -1.49 4.15
C ALA A 89 9.51 -2.67 5.01
N LEU A 90 8.30 -3.17 4.78
CA LEU A 90 7.68 -4.19 5.62
C LEU A 90 8.53 -5.46 5.75
N PRO A 91 9.13 -6.03 4.67
CA PRO A 91 10.00 -7.20 4.80
C PRO A 91 11.22 -7.04 5.72
N PHE A 92 11.66 -5.79 5.97
CA PHE A 92 12.76 -5.50 6.91
C PHE A 92 12.32 -5.51 8.38
N VAL A 93 11.01 -5.48 8.63
CA VAL A 93 10.42 -5.37 9.96
C VAL A 93 9.66 -6.64 10.34
N ILE A 94 8.94 -7.22 9.39
CA ILE A 94 8.31 -8.54 9.50
C ILE A 94 8.94 -9.39 8.39
N PRO A 95 9.78 -10.39 8.72
CA PRO A 95 10.41 -11.25 7.71
C PRO A 95 9.36 -11.94 6.84
N CYS A 96 9.36 -11.64 5.55
CA CYS A 96 8.46 -12.22 4.55
C CYS A 96 9.04 -12.01 3.15
N ASP A 97 8.49 -12.72 2.16
CA ASP A 97 8.78 -12.41 0.76
C ASP A 97 8.00 -11.15 0.33
N PRO A 98 8.57 -10.23 -0.47
CA PRO A 98 7.84 -9.09 -1.00
C PRO A 98 6.57 -9.45 -1.79
N TYR A 99 6.47 -10.67 -2.31
CA TYR A 99 5.29 -11.17 -3.03
C TYR A 99 4.19 -11.70 -2.12
N ASP A 100 4.45 -11.89 -0.83
CA ASP A 100 3.44 -12.26 0.15
C ASP A 100 2.46 -11.10 0.44
N ILE A 101 2.78 -9.89 -0.03
CA ILE A 101 2.08 -8.65 0.31
C ILE A 101 1.63 -7.89 -0.94
N GLY A 102 0.34 -7.62 -1.00
CA GLY A 102 -0.26 -6.68 -1.94
C GLY A 102 -0.51 -5.33 -1.30
N GLY A 103 -0.71 -4.33 -2.15
CA GLY A 103 -1.29 -3.06 -1.74
C GLY A 103 -2.12 -2.45 -2.85
N HIS A 104 -2.96 -1.51 -2.44
CA HIS A 104 -3.79 -0.73 -3.34
C HIS A 104 -4.14 0.60 -2.66
N THR A 105 -4.24 1.66 -3.46
CA THR A 105 -4.66 2.99 -2.99
C THR A 105 -5.81 3.48 -3.86
N GLN A 106 -6.86 4.01 -3.23
CA GLN A 106 -8.07 4.46 -3.92
C GLN A 106 -8.70 5.69 -3.23
N GLU A 107 -9.23 6.59 -4.04
CA GLU A 107 -10.13 7.65 -3.58
C GLU A 107 -11.54 7.10 -3.33
N ILE A 108 -12.06 7.32 -2.13
CA ILE A 108 -13.39 6.89 -1.71
C ILE A 108 -14.34 8.09 -1.78
N LYS A 109 -14.97 8.27 -2.94
CA LYS A 109 -15.84 9.43 -3.23
C LYS A 109 -16.95 9.67 -2.21
N LYS A 110 -17.53 8.60 -1.65
CA LYS A 110 -18.66 8.69 -0.71
C LYS A 110 -18.29 9.45 0.58
N ASN A 111 -17.04 9.30 1.03
CA ASN A 111 -16.59 9.82 2.32
C ASN A 111 -15.56 10.95 2.16
N ASP A 112 -15.21 11.31 0.93
CA ASP A 112 -14.13 12.26 0.62
C ASP A 112 -12.81 11.90 1.34
N THR A 113 -12.43 10.63 1.24
CA THR A 113 -11.23 10.07 1.87
C THR A 113 -10.36 9.36 0.84
N VAL A 114 -9.06 9.27 1.09
CA VAL A 114 -8.17 8.34 0.37
C VAL A 114 -7.86 7.17 1.29
N ARG A 115 -8.03 5.96 0.77
CA ARG A 115 -7.77 4.72 1.49
C ARG A 115 -6.62 3.97 0.85
N LEU A 116 -5.71 3.44 1.67
CA LEU A 116 -4.66 2.53 1.23
C LEU A 116 -4.76 1.22 2.00
N TRP A 117 -4.76 0.10 1.29
CA TRP A 117 -4.79 -1.24 1.85
C TRP A 117 -3.43 -1.91 1.70
N ILE A 118 -3.07 -2.69 2.71
CA ILE A 118 -1.95 -3.64 2.69
C ILE A 118 -2.52 -4.99 3.09
N TYR A 119 -2.43 -5.97 2.20
CA TYR A 119 -3.13 -7.26 2.36
C TYR A 119 -2.21 -8.43 2.01
N ASP A 120 -2.50 -9.60 2.57
CA ASP A 120 -1.77 -10.82 2.22
C ASP A 120 -2.23 -11.33 0.85
N THR A 121 -1.31 -11.73 -0.01
CA THR A 121 -1.65 -12.22 -1.37
C THR A 121 -2.20 -13.65 -1.39
N ILE A 122 -2.10 -14.36 -0.26
CA ILE A 122 -2.56 -15.74 -0.10
C ILE A 122 -4.02 -15.77 0.39
N LYS A 123 -4.82 -16.66 -0.19
CA LYS A 123 -6.22 -16.88 0.24
C LYS A 123 -6.27 -17.29 1.71
N GLY A 124 -7.14 -16.63 2.47
CA GLY A 124 -7.29 -16.79 3.92
C GLY A 124 -6.41 -15.86 4.75
N GLY A 125 -5.32 -15.35 4.17
CA GLY A 125 -4.30 -14.60 4.88
C GLY A 125 -3.30 -15.51 5.60
N ILE A 126 -2.09 -14.99 5.77
CA ILE A 126 -0.98 -15.62 6.52
C ILE A 126 -0.53 -14.76 7.70
N GLY A 127 -1.20 -13.64 7.96
CA GLY A 127 -1.05 -12.82 9.16
C GLY A 127 -0.06 -11.68 9.04
N ILE A 128 0.57 -11.46 7.88
CA ILE A 128 1.61 -10.43 7.73
C ILE A 128 0.97 -9.04 7.80
N SER A 129 0.00 -8.79 6.94
CA SER A 129 -0.80 -7.56 6.94
C SER A 129 -1.50 -7.34 8.28
N TYR A 130 -2.01 -8.38 8.93
CA TYR A 130 -2.62 -8.25 10.27
C TYR A 130 -1.61 -7.77 11.32
N ARG A 131 -0.36 -8.24 11.26
CA ARG A 131 0.70 -7.82 12.19
C ARG A 131 1.14 -6.37 11.96
N LEU A 132 1.01 -5.84 10.74
CA LEU A 132 1.35 -4.46 10.40
C LEU A 132 0.74 -3.43 11.36
N LYS A 133 -0.50 -3.63 11.83
CA LYS A 133 -1.17 -2.70 12.75
C LYS A 133 -0.37 -2.41 14.04
N ASN A 134 0.46 -3.36 14.45
CA ASN A 134 1.26 -3.26 15.67
C ASN A 134 2.62 -2.62 15.44
N VAL A 135 3.08 -2.52 14.18
CA VAL A 135 4.46 -2.13 13.83
C VAL A 135 4.52 -1.11 12.70
N LEU A 136 3.37 -0.51 12.34
CA LEU A 136 3.24 0.44 11.23
C LEU A 136 4.23 1.61 11.36
N GLY A 137 4.45 2.12 12.58
CA GLY A 137 5.41 3.18 12.85
C GLY A 137 6.83 2.78 12.41
N ASP A 138 7.32 1.62 12.86
CA ASP A 138 8.65 1.11 12.53
C ASP A 138 8.81 0.85 11.02
N VAL A 139 7.76 0.33 10.38
CA VAL A 139 7.71 0.11 8.93
C VAL A 139 7.82 1.44 8.17
N LEU A 140 7.03 2.44 8.56
CA LEU A 140 7.08 3.76 7.91
C LEU A 140 8.40 4.48 8.15
N GLU A 141 8.98 4.39 9.35
CA GLU A 141 10.29 4.94 9.65
C GLU A 141 11.38 4.31 8.76
N THR A 142 11.33 2.98 8.62
CA THR A 142 12.25 2.23 7.75
C THR A 142 12.07 2.63 6.28
N GLY A 143 10.82 2.74 5.81
CA GLY A 143 10.51 3.21 4.46
C GLY A 143 11.01 4.63 4.20
N CYS A 144 10.82 5.54 5.17
CA CYS A 144 11.32 6.90 5.09
C CYS A 144 12.86 6.93 4.99
N LYS A 145 13.57 6.12 5.78
CA LYS A 145 15.03 5.98 5.71
C LYS A 145 15.48 5.51 4.33
N ILE A 146 14.88 4.44 3.79
CA ILE A 146 15.17 3.93 2.45
C ILE A 146 14.97 5.03 1.40
N ALA A 147 13.79 5.66 1.40
CA ALA A 147 13.45 6.63 0.37
C ALA A 147 14.29 7.91 0.43
N SER A 148 14.57 8.42 1.63
CA SER A 148 15.38 9.64 1.84
C SER A 148 16.87 9.43 1.59
N SER A 149 17.41 8.22 1.78
CA SER A 149 18.81 7.90 1.50
C SER A 149 19.16 7.90 0.00
N CYS A 150 18.15 7.79 -0.87
CA CYS A 150 18.35 7.70 -2.31
C CYS A 150 18.76 9.05 -2.92
N ARG A 151 20.03 9.15 -3.33
CA ARG A 151 20.63 10.34 -3.97
C ARG A 151 20.40 10.43 -5.49
N LYS A 152 19.90 9.38 -6.12
CA LYS A 152 19.82 9.26 -7.59
C LYS A 152 18.55 9.86 -8.20
N CYS A 153 17.53 10.20 -7.39
CA CYS A 153 16.25 10.67 -7.91
C CYS A 153 15.56 11.71 -7.02
N LYS A 154 14.90 12.68 -7.67
CA LYS A 154 14.01 13.64 -7.01
C LYS A 154 12.58 13.11 -6.86
N ASN A 155 12.04 12.48 -7.90
CA ASN A 155 10.61 12.12 -7.99
C ASN A 155 10.31 10.64 -7.63
N GLY A 156 11.35 9.80 -7.51
CA GLY A 156 11.19 8.37 -7.25
C GLY A 156 11.93 7.51 -8.28
N CYS A 157 12.32 6.30 -7.88
CA CYS A 157 12.96 5.31 -8.75
C CYS A 157 12.77 3.89 -8.18
N PRO A 158 13.15 2.82 -8.91
CA PRO A 158 13.03 1.43 -8.46
C PRO A 158 13.81 1.09 -7.19
N LEU A 159 14.81 1.92 -6.84
CA LEU A 159 15.62 1.74 -5.63
C LEU A 159 14.98 2.35 -4.38
N CYS A 160 14.02 3.26 -4.51
CA CYS A 160 13.50 4.01 -3.36
C CYS A 160 11.99 3.87 -3.15
N ILE A 161 11.16 4.13 -4.15
CA ILE A 161 9.69 4.15 -3.98
C ILE A 161 8.93 3.43 -5.09
N GLN A 162 9.54 3.06 -6.23
CA GLN A 162 8.84 2.26 -7.23
C GLN A 162 8.93 0.77 -6.89
N ILE A 163 7.88 0.03 -7.20
CA ILE A 163 7.74 -1.40 -6.94
C ILE A 163 7.30 -2.14 -8.20
N LYS A 164 7.71 -3.41 -8.35
CA LYS A 164 7.46 -4.18 -9.58
C LYS A 164 5.97 -4.48 -9.84
N ARG A 165 5.15 -4.59 -8.79
CA ARG A 165 3.71 -4.94 -8.87
C ARG A 165 2.85 -3.81 -8.31
N CYS A 166 2.96 -2.64 -8.93
CA CYS A 166 2.03 -1.52 -8.76
C CYS A 166 0.99 -1.59 -9.87
N LEU A 167 -0.29 -1.70 -9.51
CA LEU A 167 -1.40 -1.78 -10.48
C LEU A 167 -1.64 -0.46 -11.21
N LEU A 168 -1.15 0.63 -10.64
CA LEU A 168 -1.19 1.98 -11.21
C LEU A 168 0.08 2.30 -12.01
N GLY A 169 0.88 1.29 -12.37
CA GLY A 169 2.06 1.46 -13.24
C GLY A 169 3.21 2.27 -12.62
N ASN A 170 3.23 2.46 -11.30
CA ASN A 170 4.09 3.44 -10.61
C ASN A 170 3.86 4.89 -11.08
N GLU A 171 2.70 5.18 -11.67
CA GLU A 171 2.27 6.53 -11.97
C GLU A 171 1.73 7.22 -10.70
N LYS A 172 1.61 8.55 -10.77
CA LYS A 172 1.04 9.36 -9.67
C LYS A 172 1.71 9.07 -8.32
N LEU A 173 3.03 9.12 -8.29
CA LEU A 173 3.84 9.04 -7.07
C LEU A 173 4.42 10.42 -6.76
N ASP A 174 4.23 10.88 -5.52
CA ASP A 174 4.96 12.02 -4.97
C ASP A 174 5.89 11.57 -3.85
N LYS A 175 7.21 11.53 -4.12
CA LYS A 175 8.23 11.17 -3.13
C LYS A 175 8.25 12.12 -1.94
N LYS A 176 8.18 13.43 -2.17
CA LYS A 176 8.33 14.45 -1.12
C LYS A 176 7.05 14.53 -0.28
N GLY A 177 5.91 14.58 -0.95
CA GLY A 177 4.59 14.55 -0.33
C GLY A 177 4.37 13.26 0.47
N GLY A 178 4.69 12.10 -0.11
CA GLY A 178 4.61 10.81 0.58
C GLY A 178 5.50 10.69 1.81
N LEU A 179 6.74 11.20 1.77
CA LEU A 179 7.61 11.26 2.94
C LEU A 179 7.07 12.18 4.04
N THR A 180 6.41 13.27 3.64
CA THR A 180 5.78 14.21 4.59
C THR A 180 4.57 13.56 5.25
N LEU A 181 3.70 12.93 4.46
CA LEU A 181 2.53 12.21 4.94
C LEU A 181 2.92 11.01 5.84
N ALA A 182 3.94 10.25 5.47
CA ALA A 182 4.45 9.16 6.30
C ALA A 182 4.88 9.64 7.69
N LYS A 183 5.60 10.77 7.78
CA LYS A 183 5.97 11.38 9.05
C LYS A 183 4.75 11.84 9.85
N GLN A 184 3.75 12.44 9.20
CA GLN A 184 2.50 12.82 9.86
C GLN A 184 1.77 11.60 10.44
N ILE A 185 1.73 10.47 9.72
CA ILE A 185 1.13 9.21 10.21
C ILE A 185 1.91 8.70 11.43
N ILE A 186 3.24 8.66 11.36
CA ILE A 186 4.10 8.26 12.48
C ILE A 186 3.80 9.13 13.71
N ASP A 187 3.84 10.46 13.55
CA ASP A 187 3.59 11.40 14.64
C ASP A 187 2.17 11.28 15.22
N ALA A 188 1.15 11.08 14.37
CA ALA A 188 -0.23 10.90 14.80
C ALA A 188 -0.46 9.57 15.53
N SER A 189 0.39 8.57 15.27
CA SER A 189 0.32 7.22 15.85
C SER A 189 1.07 7.07 17.19
N LYS A 190 1.88 8.06 17.58
CA LYS A 190 2.68 8.03 18.82
C LYS A 190 1.83 7.72 20.05
N GLY A 191 2.27 6.74 20.85
CA GLY A 191 1.58 6.27 22.05
C GLY A 191 0.37 5.36 21.79
N LYS A 192 0.00 5.12 20.52
CA LYS A 192 -1.11 4.24 20.13
C LYS A 192 -0.64 2.96 19.44
N ILE A 193 0.53 2.98 18.80
CA ILE A 193 1.17 1.80 18.20
C ILE A 193 2.43 1.45 19.01
N LYS A 194 2.70 0.15 19.17
CA LYS A 194 3.90 -0.32 19.85
C LYS A 194 5.11 -0.20 18.92
N HIS A 195 6.25 0.22 19.45
CA HIS A 195 7.52 0.05 18.75
C HIS A 195 8.05 -1.37 18.99
N LEU A 196 8.66 -1.96 17.96
CA LEU A 196 9.41 -3.19 18.10
C LEU A 196 10.58 -2.98 19.04
N ASN A 197 10.59 -3.70 20.15
CA ASN A 197 11.78 -3.83 20.96
C ASN A 197 12.70 -4.88 20.33
N ILE A 198 13.62 -4.42 19.47
CA ILE A 198 14.60 -5.27 18.78
C ILE A 198 15.54 -5.98 19.77
N GLU A 199 15.80 -5.39 20.95
CA GLU A 199 16.66 -6.00 21.96
C GLU A 199 16.10 -7.30 22.50
N LYS A 200 14.78 -7.49 22.45
CA LYS A 200 14.11 -8.73 22.84
C LYS A 200 14.33 -9.88 21.84
N TYR A 201 14.85 -9.59 20.65
CA TYR A 201 15.07 -10.56 19.56
C TYR A 201 16.56 -10.65 19.16
N LYS A 202 17.47 -10.16 20.00
CA LYS A 202 18.89 -10.50 19.86
C LYS A 202 19.03 -11.98 20.15
N TRP A 203 19.48 -12.73 19.16
CA TRP A 203 19.92 -14.10 19.35
C TRP A 203 21.23 -14.05 20.12
N GLU A 204 21.30 -14.74 21.26
CA GLU A 204 22.53 -14.92 22.04
C GLU A 204 23.60 -15.68 21.25
#